data_AF-A0A1I4Q3M4-F1
#
_entry.id   AF-A0A1I4Q3M4-F1
#
_cell.length_a   1.000
_cell.length_b   1.000
_cell.length_c   1.000
_cell.angle_alpha   90.00
_cell.angle_beta   90.00
_cell.angle_gamma   90.00
#
_symmetry.space_group_name_H-M   'P 1'
#
loop_
_entity.id
_entity.type
_entity.pdbx_description
1 polymer ?
#
loop_
_entity_poly.entity_id
_entity_poly.type
_entity_poly.pdbx_seq_one_letter_code
_entity_poly.pdbx_strand_id
1 'polypeptide(L)'
;MYLDKIHFLQTGVSLEISTKALRDLIRHVTDGQRIPELAKICTTRDLYDYLTVIVHQGAEGLISRRYAWVGGIKKNLLAGQPVAYRQFDELFWRNLDEEDPDGNEWYQLTSNEVFRLQLNRLLDIVRSAKRNLLQRVDELPDFNIGWA
;
A
#
# COMPACT_ATOMS: atom_id res chain seq x y z
N MET A 1 12.19 -0.99 3.78
CA MET A 1 11.91 -0.95 2.33
C MET A 1 11.86 0.52 1.92
N TYR A 2 12.12 0.85 0.65
CA TYR A 2 12.28 2.25 0.24
C TYR A 2 10.98 3.06 0.12
N LEU A 3 9.81 2.40 0.15
CA LEU A 3 8.49 3.06 0.13
C LEU A 3 8.11 3.66 1.49
N ASP A 4 8.54 3.04 2.59
CA ASP A 4 8.28 3.48 3.98
C ASP A 4 9.19 4.69 4.35
N LYS A 5 9.23 5.70 3.49
CA LYS A 5 9.97 6.94 3.68
C LYS A 5 8.98 8.08 3.91
N ILE A 6 9.41 9.04 4.74
CA ILE A 6 8.68 10.28 4.92
C ILE A 6 8.97 11.19 3.71
N HIS A 7 7.90 11.63 3.06
CA HIS A 7 7.87 12.59 1.98
C HIS A 7 7.33 13.92 2.50
N PHE A 8 7.86 15.02 1.99
CA PHE A 8 7.45 16.36 2.33
C PHE A 8 6.90 17.04 1.08
N LEU A 9 5.65 17.51 1.18
CA LEU A 9 5.01 18.33 0.15
C LEU A 9 5.30 19.81 0.44
N GLN A 10 5.35 20.64 -0.60
CA GLN A 10 5.57 22.09 -0.46
C GLN A 10 4.50 22.78 0.38
N THR A 11 3.31 22.18 0.48
CA THR A 11 2.20 22.68 1.28
C THR A 11 2.34 22.43 2.78
N GLY A 12 3.47 21.86 3.23
CA GLY A 12 3.76 21.56 4.63
C GLY A 12 3.22 20.21 5.11
N VAL A 13 2.67 19.39 4.21
CA VAL A 13 2.25 18.02 4.54
C VAL A 13 3.48 17.13 4.58
N SER A 14 3.64 16.36 5.65
CA SER A 14 4.58 15.24 5.68
C SER A 14 3.83 13.92 5.78
N LEU A 15 4.18 12.96 4.92
CA LEU A 15 3.47 11.70 4.81
C LEU A 15 4.39 10.53 4.51
N GLU A 16 3.93 9.31 4.79
CA GLU A 16 4.63 8.06 4.50
C GLU A 16 3.70 7.09 3.78
N ILE A 17 4.18 6.44 2.71
CA ILE A 17 3.48 5.32 2.07
C ILE A 17 3.97 4.02 2.75
N SER A 18 3.20 3.54 3.72
CA SER A 18 3.58 2.40 4.53
C SER A 18 3.18 1.08 3.88
N THR A 19 4.15 0.15 3.88
CA THR A 19 4.02 -1.22 3.37
C THR A 19 3.80 -2.23 4.49
N LYS A 20 3.50 -1.76 5.70
CA LYS A 20 3.40 -2.58 6.92
C LYS A 20 2.43 -3.74 6.77
N ALA A 21 1.21 -3.50 6.27
CA ALA A 21 0.21 -4.55 6.08
C ALA A 21 0.70 -5.65 5.12
N LEU A 22 1.38 -5.25 4.03
CA LEU A 22 1.99 -6.20 3.09
C LEU A 22 3.16 -6.99 3.72
N ARG A 23 3.98 -6.34 4.55
CA ARG A 23 5.08 -7.01 5.27
C ARG A 23 4.55 -8.01 6.29
N ASP A 24 3.51 -7.64 7.03
CA ASP A 24 2.85 -8.55 7.97
C ASP A 24 2.26 -9.76 7.21
N LEU A 25 1.59 -9.52 6.07
CA LEU A 25 1.08 -10.58 5.19
C LEU A 25 2.18 -11.56 4.73
N ILE A 26 3.33 -11.06 4.28
CA ILE A 26 4.47 -11.88 3.84
C ILE A 26 5.07 -12.66 5.02
N ARG A 27 5.17 -12.04 6.21
CA ARG A 27 5.69 -12.69 7.42
C ARG A 27 4.84 -13.90 7.80
N HIS A 28 3.52 -13.74 7.86
CA HIS A 28 2.62 -14.84 8.20
C HIS A 28 2.74 -16.04 7.24
N VAL A 29 2.94 -15.78 5.96
CA VAL A 29 3.20 -16.84 4.96
C VAL A 29 4.55 -17.53 5.21
N THR A 30 5.57 -16.76 5.59
CA THR A 30 6.89 -17.30 5.96
C THR A 30 6.82 -18.16 7.22
N ASP A 31 5.92 -17.83 8.14
CA ASP A 31 5.62 -18.60 9.36
C ASP A 31 4.77 -19.86 9.09
N GLY A 32 4.46 -20.16 7.82
CA GLY A 32 3.73 -21.36 7.42
C GLY A 32 2.21 -21.22 7.43
N GLN A 33 1.69 -20.02 7.68
CA GLN A 33 0.26 -19.77 7.60
C GLN A 33 -0.17 -19.63 6.13
N ARG A 34 -1.21 -20.37 5.74
CA ARG A 34 -1.83 -20.18 4.42
C ARG A 34 -2.66 -18.90 4.46
N ILE A 35 -2.28 -17.93 3.63
CA ILE A 35 -3.03 -16.68 3.51
C ILE A 35 -3.58 -16.51 2.09
N PRO A 36 -4.90 -16.71 1.87
CA PRO A 36 -5.57 -16.56 0.57
C PRO A 36 -5.37 -15.19 -0.08
N GLU A 37 -5.18 -14.15 0.72
CA GLU A 37 -4.98 -12.77 0.28
C GLU A 37 -3.72 -12.62 -0.58
N LEU A 38 -2.64 -13.35 -0.26
CA LEU A 38 -1.41 -13.32 -1.06
C LEU A 38 -1.67 -13.85 -2.49
N ALA A 39 -2.59 -14.81 -2.65
CA ALA A 39 -2.99 -15.37 -3.94
C ALA A 39 -3.61 -14.31 -4.86
N LYS A 40 -4.31 -13.32 -4.29
CA LYS A 40 -4.99 -12.24 -5.02
C LYS A 40 -4.03 -11.18 -5.57
N ILE A 41 -2.77 -11.15 -5.12
CA ILE A 41 -1.76 -10.19 -5.58
C ILE A 41 -1.03 -10.73 -6.81
N CYS A 42 -1.32 -10.20 -7.99
CA CYS A 42 -0.76 -10.66 -9.27
C CYS A 42 0.01 -9.54 -10.01
N THR A 43 -0.38 -8.29 -9.79
CA THR A 43 0.12 -7.09 -10.44
C THR A 43 0.56 -6.05 -9.42
N THR A 44 1.28 -5.01 -9.87
CA THR A 44 1.64 -3.88 -9.01
C THR A 44 0.41 -3.09 -8.53
N ARG A 45 -0.67 -3.08 -9.31
CA ARG A 45 -1.94 -2.42 -8.94
C ARG A 45 -2.64 -3.11 -7.77
N ASP A 46 -2.50 -4.43 -7.67
CA ASP A 46 -3.06 -5.21 -6.55
C ASP A 46 -2.35 -4.87 -5.23
N LEU A 47 -1.09 -4.42 -5.29
CA LEU A 47 -0.36 -3.98 -4.09
C LEU A 47 -1.02 -2.78 -3.43
N TYR A 48 -1.70 -1.91 -4.18
CA TYR A 48 -2.34 -0.70 -3.63
C TYR A 48 -3.40 -1.00 -2.57
N ASP A 49 -4.01 -2.18 -2.61
CA ASP A 49 -4.96 -2.63 -1.59
C ASP A 49 -4.30 -2.97 -0.24
N TYR A 50 -2.96 -3.09 -0.22
CA TYR A 50 -2.15 -3.42 0.96
C TYR A 50 -1.20 -2.29 1.36
N LEU A 51 -1.30 -1.14 0.69
CA LEU A 51 -0.58 0.07 1.04
C LEU A 51 -1.46 0.97 1.90
N THR A 52 -0.81 1.69 2.81
CA THR A 52 -1.46 2.73 3.62
C THR A 52 -0.67 4.02 3.52
N VAL A 53 -1.33 5.16 3.76
CA VAL A 53 -0.68 6.45 3.89
C VAL A 53 -0.83 6.92 5.33
N ILE A 54 0.25 7.41 5.92
CA ILE A 54 0.25 8.02 7.25
C ILE A 54 0.65 9.48 7.05
N VAL A 55 -0.21 10.41 7.44
CA VAL A 55 0.12 11.84 7.47
C VAL A 55 0.66 12.17 8.86
N HIS A 56 1.93 12.55 8.92
CA HIS A 56 2.63 12.86 10.17
C HIS A 56 2.45 14.33 10.57
N GLN A 57 2.41 15.24 9.59
CA GLN A 57 2.18 16.68 9.81
C GLN A 57 1.37 17.28 8.66
N GLY A 58 0.73 18.43 8.91
CA GLY A 58 -0.01 19.18 7.89
C GLY A 58 -1.41 18.63 7.56
N ALA A 59 -1.93 17.69 8.36
CA ALA A 59 -3.24 17.07 8.12
C ALA A 59 -4.38 18.09 8.07
N GLU A 60 -4.38 19.10 8.95
CA GLU A 60 -5.40 20.15 8.97
C GLU A 60 -5.42 20.97 7.68
N GLY A 61 -4.24 21.37 7.18
CA GLY A 61 -4.10 22.09 5.91
C GLY A 61 -4.57 21.25 4.73
N LEU A 62 -4.18 19.96 4.70
CA LEU A 62 -4.66 19.02 3.68
C LEU A 62 -6.18 18.87 3.72
N ILE A 63 -6.77 18.67 4.91
CA ILE A 63 -8.23 18.57 5.10
C ILE A 63 -8.94 19.85 4.65
N SER A 64 -8.39 21.02 4.96
CA SER A 64 -8.99 22.30 4.58
C SER A 64 -9.04 22.45 3.06
N ARG A 65 -7.96 22.09 2.35
CA ARG A 65 -7.90 22.15 0.88
C ARG A 65 -8.72 21.03 0.22
N ARG A 66 -8.86 19.88 0.88
CA ARG A 66 -9.57 18.69 0.37
C ARG A 66 -10.93 18.44 1.00
N TYR A 67 -11.54 19.46 1.58
CA TYR A 67 -12.73 19.31 2.42
C TYR A 67 -13.86 18.52 1.73
N ALA A 68 -14.06 18.73 0.43
CA ALA A 68 -15.10 18.05 -0.36
C ALA A 68 -14.87 16.54 -0.52
N TRP A 69 -13.62 16.06 -0.46
CA TRP A 69 -13.24 14.67 -0.76
C TRP A 69 -12.74 13.91 0.48
N VAL A 70 -12.34 14.62 1.53
CA VAL A 70 -11.65 14.04 2.69
C VAL A 70 -12.53 13.22 3.63
N GLY A 71 -13.84 13.20 3.40
CA GLY A 71 -14.88 12.64 4.27
C GLY A 71 -14.49 11.39 5.07
N GLY A 72 -14.56 10.22 4.44
CA GLY A 72 -14.41 8.91 5.11
C GLY A 72 -13.07 8.67 5.82
N ILE A 73 -12.04 9.47 5.52
CA ILE A 73 -10.70 9.32 6.10
C ILE A 73 -10.29 10.49 7.01
N LYS A 74 -11.09 11.56 7.11
CA LYS A 74 -10.80 12.78 7.88
C LYS A 74 -10.36 12.51 9.31
N LYS A 75 -11.12 11.66 10.02
CA LYS A 75 -10.83 11.33 11.43
C LYS A 75 -9.47 10.65 11.57
N ASN A 76 -9.14 9.76 10.64
CA ASN A 76 -7.88 9.02 10.65
C ASN A 76 -6.70 9.95 10.34
N LEU A 77 -6.86 10.87 9.38
CA LEU A 77 -5.84 11.88 9.07
C LEU A 77 -5.53 12.77 10.27
N LEU A 78 -6.55 13.28 10.97
CA LEU A 78 -6.35 14.10 12.18
C LEU A 78 -5.71 13.34 13.34
N ALA A 79 -5.97 12.03 13.41
CA ALA A 79 -5.42 11.16 14.46
C ALA A 79 -4.04 10.56 14.09
N GLY A 80 -3.44 10.95 12.95
CA GLY A 80 -2.20 10.35 12.44
C GLY A 80 -2.30 8.85 12.21
N GLN A 81 -3.51 8.33 12.01
CA GLN A 81 -3.75 6.91 11.78
C GLN A 81 -3.54 6.56 10.30
N PRO A 82 -3.08 5.35 10.00
CA PRO A 82 -2.98 4.88 8.62
C PRO A 82 -4.33 4.95 7.91
N VAL A 83 -4.34 5.47 6.69
CA VAL A 83 -5.49 5.45 5.77
C VAL A 83 -5.15 4.56 4.57
N ALA A 84 -6.15 3.93 3.96
CA ALA A 84 -5.91 3.10 2.78
C ALA A 84 -5.34 3.95 1.64
N TYR A 85 -4.33 3.43 0.93
CA TYR A 85 -3.68 4.17 -0.16
C TYR A 85 -4.68 4.65 -1.22
N ARG A 86 -5.61 3.78 -1.65
CA ARG A 86 -6.62 4.16 -2.66
C ARG A 86 -7.53 5.30 -2.21
N GLN A 87 -7.98 5.26 -0.96
CA GLN A 87 -8.82 6.33 -0.40
C GLN A 87 -8.06 7.66 -0.27
N PHE A 88 -6.75 7.59 -0.01
CA PHE A 88 -5.90 8.78 0.02
C PHE A 88 -5.61 9.31 -1.38
N ASP A 89 -5.35 8.43 -2.35
CA ASP A 89 -5.14 8.75 -3.77
C ASP A 89 -6.35 9.47 -4.38
N GLU A 90 -7.56 9.07 -3.97
CA GLU A 90 -8.82 9.71 -4.38
C GLU A 90 -8.95 11.18 -3.95
N LEU A 91 -8.20 11.65 -2.94
CA LEU A 91 -8.17 13.08 -2.57
C LEU A 91 -7.65 13.96 -3.70
N PHE A 92 -6.87 13.38 -4.61
CA PHE A 92 -6.16 14.07 -5.69
C PHE A 92 -6.81 13.80 -7.05
N TRP A 93 -8.01 13.22 -7.08
CA TRP A 93 -8.73 12.98 -8.33
C TRP A 93 -9.30 14.29 -8.89
N ARG A 94 -8.52 14.90 -9.79
CA ARG A 94 -8.77 16.05 -10.69
C ARG A 94 -10.11 16.80 -10.56
N ASN A 95 -10.04 18.03 -10.07
CA ASN A 95 -10.63 19.14 -10.80
C ASN A 95 -9.58 19.63 -11.81
N LEU A 96 -9.86 19.51 -13.11
CA LEU A 96 -8.94 19.90 -14.19
C LEU A 96 -8.66 21.41 -14.24
N ASP A 97 -9.49 22.21 -13.57
CA ASP A 97 -9.52 23.67 -13.68
C ASP A 97 -8.95 24.40 -12.45
N GLU A 98 -8.52 23.67 -11.40
CA GLU A 98 -7.92 24.26 -10.20
C GLU A 98 -6.41 24.01 -10.17
N GLU A 99 -5.63 25.06 -9.87
CA GLU A 99 -4.25 24.90 -9.47
C GLU A 99 -4.18 24.01 -8.23
N ASP A 100 -3.72 22.78 -8.42
CA ASP A 100 -3.68 21.78 -7.39
C ASP A 100 -2.23 21.37 -7.05
N PRO A 101 -1.53 22.15 -6.19
CA PRO A 101 -0.14 21.86 -5.85
C PRO A 101 0.00 20.50 -5.13
N ASP A 102 -0.91 20.15 -4.24
CA ASP A 102 -0.84 18.86 -3.54
C ASP A 102 -1.04 17.69 -4.52
N GLY A 103 -1.99 17.82 -5.45
CA GLY A 103 -2.28 16.79 -6.44
C GLY A 103 -1.13 16.59 -7.42
N ASN A 104 -0.49 17.69 -7.85
CA ASN A 104 0.69 17.63 -8.70
C ASN A 104 1.87 16.95 -8.01
N GLU A 105 2.16 17.31 -6.75
CA GLU A 105 3.26 16.69 -6.00
C GLU A 105 2.97 15.22 -5.65
N TRP A 106 1.74 14.89 -5.26
CA TRP A 106 1.32 13.51 -5.05
C TRP A 106 1.45 12.68 -6.32
N TYR A 107 1.03 13.21 -7.47
CA TYR A 107 1.17 12.56 -8.77
C TYR A 107 2.63 12.36 -9.15
N GLN A 108 3.49 13.38 -8.96
CA GLN A 108 4.93 13.26 -9.19
C GLN A 108 5.58 12.21 -8.29
N LEU A 109 5.14 12.12 -7.03
CA LEU A 109 5.63 11.13 -6.07
C LEU A 109 5.26 9.71 -6.48
N THR A 110 4.04 9.50 -6.97
CA THR A 110 3.47 8.16 -7.24
C THR A 110 3.61 7.71 -8.69
N SER A 111 3.94 8.62 -9.62
CA SER A 111 4.12 8.31 -11.05
C SER A 111 5.58 8.26 -11.49
N ASN A 112 6.52 8.60 -10.61
CA ASN A 112 7.95 8.56 -10.98
C ASN A 112 8.48 7.11 -11.12
N GLU A 113 9.59 6.99 -11.85
CA GLU A 113 10.22 5.70 -12.12
C GLU A 113 10.69 5.00 -10.84
N VAL A 114 11.15 5.76 -9.84
CA VAL A 114 11.63 5.21 -8.57
C VAL A 114 10.51 4.49 -7.82
N PHE A 115 9.33 5.09 -7.73
CA PHE A 115 8.15 4.50 -7.12
C PHE A 115 7.73 3.23 -7.84
N ARG A 116 7.67 3.27 -9.18
CA ARG A 116 7.38 2.10 -10.02
C ARG A 116 8.38 0.96 -9.81
N LEU A 117 9.68 1.26 -9.76
CA LEU A 117 10.72 0.26 -9.48
C LEU A 117 10.56 -0.36 -8.09
N GLN A 118 10.15 0.43 -7.09
CA GLN A 118 9.90 -0.08 -5.74
C GLN A 118 8.68 -0.99 -5.68
N LEU A 119 7.60 -0.66 -6.39
CA LEU A 119 6.43 -1.54 -6.52
C LEU A 119 6.77 -2.86 -7.22
N ASN A 120 7.58 -2.82 -8.28
CA ASN A 120 8.04 -4.04 -8.96
C ASN A 120 8.86 -4.93 -8.02
N ARG A 121 9.83 -4.37 -7.29
CA ARG A 121 10.61 -5.12 -6.29
C ARG A 121 9.71 -5.74 -5.23
N LEU A 122 8.70 -5.00 -4.78
CA LEU A 122 7.71 -5.51 -3.84
C LEU A 122 6.94 -6.69 -4.38
N LEU A 123 6.46 -6.59 -5.62
CA LEU A 123 5.74 -7.66 -6.29
C LEU A 123 6.62 -8.91 -6.42
N ASP A 124 7.92 -8.75 -6.70
CA ASP A 124 8.85 -9.87 -6.80
C ASP A 124 9.07 -10.57 -5.44
N ILE A 125 9.10 -9.81 -4.34
CA ILE A 125 9.14 -10.37 -2.98
C ILE A 125 7.85 -11.18 -2.71
N VAL A 126 6.68 -10.62 -3.03
CA VAL A 126 5.39 -11.32 -2.87
C VAL A 126 5.37 -12.60 -3.69
N ARG A 127 5.80 -12.56 -4.96
CA ARG A 127 5.91 -13.75 -5.82
C ARG A 127 6.86 -14.80 -5.24
N SER A 128 7.97 -14.38 -4.63
CA SER A 128 8.87 -15.31 -3.96
C SER A 128 8.21 -15.97 -2.75
N ALA A 129 7.51 -15.21 -1.93
CA ALA A 129 6.75 -15.75 -0.79
C ALA A 129 5.67 -16.75 -1.25
N LYS A 130 4.96 -16.45 -2.35
CA LYS A 130 3.97 -17.36 -2.97
C LYS A 130 4.61 -18.69 -3.38
N ARG A 131 5.78 -18.66 -4.06
CA ARG A 131 6.49 -19.88 -4.48
C ARG A 131 6.93 -20.73 -3.30
N ASN A 132 7.48 -20.09 -2.27
CA ASN A 132 7.91 -20.81 -1.06
C ASN A 132 6.74 -21.47 -0.34
N LEU A 133 5.57 -20.82 -0.32
CA LEU A 133 4.35 -21.41 0.25
C LEU A 133 3.91 -22.65 -0.54
N LEU A 134 3.92 -22.58 -1.88
CA LEU A 134 3.53 -23.71 -2.73
C LEU A 134 4.48 -24.90 -2.55
N GLN A 135 5.79 -24.65 -2.51
CA GLN A 135 6.78 -25.71 -2.27
C GLN A 135 6.57 -26.42 -0.92
N ARG A 136 6.25 -25.68 0.15
CA ARG A 136 5.91 -26.28 1.46
C ARG A 136 4.62 -27.11 1.43
N VAL A 137 3.68 -26.79 0.54
CA VAL A 137 2.46 -27.57 0.37
C VAL A 137 2.75 -28.86 -0.40
N ASP A 138 3.61 -28.81 -1.42
CA ASP A 138 4.02 -29.98 -2.20
C ASP A 138 4.93 -30.94 -1.41
N GLU A 139 5.65 -30.43 -0.39
CA GLU A 139 6.49 -31.22 0.53
C GLU A 139 5.70 -31.94 1.64
N LEU A 140 4.41 -31.64 1.83
CA LEU A 140 3.56 -32.44 2.72
C LEU A 140 3.29 -33.78 2.03
N PRO A 141 3.75 -34.93 2.60
CA PRO A 141 3.47 -36.22 2.00
C PRO A 141 1.96 -36.40 1.91
N ASP A 142 1.51 -36.80 0.72
CA ASP A 142 0.14 -37.19 0.44
C ASP A 142 -0.21 -38.34 1.40
N PHE A 143 -0.84 -38.03 2.54
CA PHE A 143 -1.47 -39.04 3.41
C PHE A 143 -2.76 -39.51 2.75
N ASN A 144 -2.67 -39.93 1.49
CA ASN A 144 -3.69 -40.71 0.82
C ASN A 144 -3.24 -42.17 0.92
N ILE A 145 -3.30 -42.69 2.15
CA ILE A 145 -3.19 -44.13 2.40
C ILE A 145 -4.47 -44.72 1.85
N GLY A 146 -4.39 -45.26 0.64
CA GLY A 146 -5.39 -46.17 0.11
C GLY A 146 -5.57 -47.33 1.09
N TRP A 147 -6.77 -47.45 1.65
CA TRP A 147 -7.18 -48.67 2.33
C TRP A 147 -7.81 -49.58 1.28
N ALA A 148 -7.20 -50.76 1.19
CA ALA A 148 -7.63 -51.92 0.43
C ALA A 148 -8.96 -52.50 0.93
#